data_AF-A0A936KAI7-F1
#
_entry.id   AF-A0A936KAI7-F1
#
_cell.length_a   1.000
_cell.length_b   1.000
_cell.length_c   1.000
_cell.angle_alpha   90.00
_cell.angle_beta   90.00
_cell.angle_gamma   90.00
#
_symmetry.space_group_name_H-M   'P 1'
#
loop_
_entity.id
_entity.type
_entity.pdbx_description
1 polymer ?
#
loop_
_entity_poly.entity_id
_entity_poly.type
_entity_poly.pdbx_seq_one_letter_code
_entity_poly.pdbx_strand_id
1 'polypeptide(L)'
;MPATQAARLLLERAVAPLRAMEPAQALTLPDGTLTEQGRAVLAAVAAGELAPGQGSALLSAIGALARVAEIDELVRRIEALEAGNGDTEQQD
;
A
#
# COMPACT_ATOMS: atom_id res chain seq x y z
N MET A 1 17.80 45.31 1.73
CA MET A 1 17.74 43.83 1.91
C MET A 1 18.72 43.04 1.02
N PRO A 2 20.02 43.40 0.86
CA PRO A 2 20.96 42.58 0.08
C PRO A 2 21.63 41.47 0.90
N ALA A 3 21.81 41.66 2.21
CA ALA A 3 22.49 40.71 3.09
C ALA A 3 21.74 39.36 3.19
N THR A 4 20.41 39.39 3.21
CA THR A 4 19.56 38.19 3.25
C THR A 4 19.65 37.37 1.96
N GLN A 5 19.79 38.02 0.80
CA GLN A 5 20.00 37.32 -0.48
C GLN A 5 21.40 36.68 -0.56
N ALA A 6 22.43 37.41 -0.15
CA ALA A 6 23.80 36.87 -0.10
C ALA A 6 23.90 35.68 0.86
N ALA A 7 23.28 35.77 2.05
CA ALA A 7 23.22 34.66 2.99
C ALA A 7 22.49 33.44 2.43
N ARG A 8 21.36 33.63 1.73
CA ARG A 8 20.61 32.55 1.09
C ARG A 8 21.42 31.85 0.00
N LEU A 9 22.14 32.60 -0.83
CA LEU A 9 23.00 32.06 -1.89
C LEU A 9 24.14 31.21 -1.29
N LEU A 10 24.77 31.67 -0.21
CA LEU A 10 25.82 30.91 0.48
C LEU A 10 25.26 29.62 1.09
N LEU A 11 24.07 29.66 1.71
CA LEU A 11 23.40 28.49 2.27
C LEU A 11 23.04 27.45 1.20
N GLU A 12 22.50 27.88 0.06
CA GLU A 12 22.15 26.99 -1.06
C GLU A 12 23.37 26.31 -1.69
N ARG A 13 24.57 26.90 -1.57
CA ARG A 13 25.82 26.30 -2.07
C ARG A 13 26.54 25.43 -1.04
N ALA A 14 26.42 25.76 0.24
CA ALA A 14 27.08 25.03 1.33
C ALA A 14 26.29 23.80 1.79
N VAL A 15 24.96 23.83 1.67
CA VAL A 15 24.08 22.74 2.10
C VAL A 15 23.58 21.99 0.87
N ALA A 16 23.86 20.68 0.78
CA ALA A 16 23.26 19.84 -0.26
C ALA A 16 21.72 19.93 -0.17
N PRO A 17 20.98 20.00 -1.29
CA PRO A 17 19.52 20.09 -1.26
C PRO A 17 18.93 18.94 -0.43
N LEU A 18 18.35 19.26 0.73
CA LEU A 18 17.64 18.29 1.54
C LEU A 18 16.34 17.94 0.81
N ARG A 19 16.32 16.78 0.16
CA ARG A 19 15.07 16.21 -0.33
C ARG A 19 14.27 15.76 0.88
N ALA A 20 12.99 16.13 0.93
CA ALA A 20 12.06 15.49 1.84
C ALA A 20 12.12 13.98 1.57
N MET A 21 12.51 13.22 2.57
CA MET A 21 12.60 11.77 2.51
C MET A 21 11.81 11.22 3.69
N GLU A 22 10.91 10.29 3.40
CA GLU A 22 10.28 9.49 4.44
C GLU A 22 11.22 8.30 4.71
N PRO A 23 11.81 8.18 5.92
CA PRO A 23 12.67 7.05 6.24
C PRO A 23 11.88 5.75 6.14
N ALA A 24 12.51 4.70 5.62
CA ALA A 24 11.92 3.37 5.61
C ALA A 24 11.71 2.90 7.06
N GLN A 25 10.46 2.73 7.46
CA GLN A 25 10.09 2.22 8.77
C GLN A 25 9.76 0.73 8.63
N ALA A 26 10.36 -0.10 9.48
CA ALA A 26 9.97 -1.50 9.56
C ALA A 26 8.54 -1.59 10.10
N LEU A 27 7.65 -2.17 9.31
CA LEU A 27 6.25 -2.40 9.69
C LEU A 27 5.98 -3.89 9.73
N THR A 28 5.51 -4.39 10.86
CA THR A 28 5.00 -5.75 10.98
C THR A 28 3.49 -5.70 10.85
N LEU A 29 2.96 -6.24 9.76
CA LEU A 29 1.54 -6.44 9.61
C LEU A 29 1.14 -7.75 10.31
N PRO A 30 -0.02 -7.78 10.98
CA PRO A 30 -0.52 -9.00 11.57
C PRO A 30 -0.84 -10.02 10.46
N ASP A 31 -0.60 -11.30 10.75
CA ASP A 31 -1.19 -12.38 9.97
C ASP A 31 -2.71 -12.29 10.05
N GLY A 32 -3.40 -12.64 8.96
CA GLY A 32 -4.86 -12.61 8.90
C GLY A 32 -5.41 -11.92 7.66
N THR A 33 -6.62 -11.37 7.81
CA THR A 33 -7.36 -10.75 6.72
C THR A 33 -6.75 -9.42 6.28
N LEU A 34 -6.98 -9.06 5.01
CA LEU A 34 -6.58 -7.75 4.48
C LEU A 34 -7.22 -6.59 5.26
N THR A 35 -8.39 -6.79 5.85
CA THR A 35 -9.04 -5.80 6.74
C THR A 35 -8.29 -5.61 8.04
N GLU A 36 -7.83 -6.70 8.68
CA GLU A 36 -7.02 -6.62 9.91
C GLU A 36 -5.69 -5.92 9.64
N GLN A 37 -5.04 -6.24 8.52
CA GLN A 37 -3.83 -5.55 8.08
C GLN A 37 -4.09 -4.05 7.83
N GLY A 38 -5.20 -3.69 7.18
CA GLY A 38 -5.58 -2.29 6.96
C GLY A 38 -5.82 -1.53 8.27
N ARG A 39 -6.47 -2.15 9.26
CA ARG A 39 -6.65 -1.56 10.59
C ARG A 39 -5.31 -1.37 11.32
N ALA A 40 -4.38 -2.32 11.19
CA ALA A 40 -3.05 -2.19 11.77
C ALA A 40 -2.27 -1.01 11.18
N VAL A 41 -2.35 -0.80 9.85
CA VAL A 41 -1.76 0.39 9.20
C VAL A 41 -2.36 1.68 9.75
N LEU A 42 -3.69 1.77 9.86
CA LEU A 42 -4.36 2.95 10.42
C LEU A 42 -3.94 3.22 11.87
N ALA A 43 -3.81 2.17 12.68
CA ALA A 43 -3.35 2.29 14.06
C ALA A 43 -1.91 2.83 14.15
N ALA A 44 -1.00 2.31 13.31
CA ALA A 44 0.39 2.78 13.28
C ALA A 44 0.51 4.25 12.83
N VAL A 45 -0.33 4.69 11.88
CA VAL A 45 -0.40 6.11 11.50
C VAL A 45 -0.92 6.96 12.66
N ALA A 46 -1.97 6.51 13.36
CA ALA A 46 -2.54 7.23 14.50
C ALA A 46 -1.56 7.31 15.69
N ALA A 47 -0.71 6.30 15.87
CA ALA A 47 0.35 6.27 16.87
C ALA A 47 1.58 7.15 16.49
N GLY A 48 1.64 7.65 15.26
CA GLY A 48 2.77 8.43 14.75
C GLY A 48 3.98 7.58 14.36
N GLU A 49 3.82 6.26 14.28
CA GLU A 49 4.86 5.32 13.85
C GLU A 49 5.06 5.34 12.33
N LEU A 50 3.99 5.67 11.59
CA LEU A 50 4.02 5.87 10.14
C LEU A 50 3.64 7.31 9.78
N ALA A 51 4.32 7.87 8.79
CA ALA A 51 3.87 9.11 8.19
C ALA A 51 2.52 8.91 7.45
N PRO A 52 1.65 9.94 7.38
CA PRO A 52 0.37 9.82 6.69
C PRO A 52 0.50 9.40 5.21
N GLY A 53 1.56 9.84 4.53
CA GLY A 53 1.86 9.44 3.15
C GLY A 53 2.12 7.94 3.02
N GLN A 54 2.97 7.39 3.89
CA GLN A 54 3.25 5.95 3.97
C GLN A 54 1.98 5.15 4.26
N GLY A 55 1.17 5.59 5.22
CA GLY A 55 -0.11 4.96 5.55
C GLY A 55 -1.08 4.91 4.36
N SER A 56 -1.23 6.02 3.66
CA SER A 56 -2.08 6.11 2.46
C SER A 56 -1.59 5.17 1.34
N ALA A 57 -0.27 5.10 1.12
CA ALA A 57 0.32 4.20 0.12
C ALA A 57 0.07 2.72 0.45
N LEU A 58 0.26 2.35 1.72
CA LEU A 58 0.03 0.98 2.20
C LEU A 58 -1.44 0.56 2.10
N LEU A 59 -2.38 1.42 2.52
CA LEU A 59 -3.81 1.14 2.39
C LEU A 59 -4.23 0.98 0.93
N SER A 60 -3.65 1.77 0.02
CA SER A 60 -3.88 1.63 -1.42
C SER A 60 -3.38 0.29 -1.95
N ALA A 61 -2.20 -0.15 -1.51
CA ALA A 61 -1.63 -1.44 -1.87
C ALA A 61 -2.48 -2.62 -1.35
N ILE A 62 -2.94 -2.55 -0.09
CA ILE A 62 -3.86 -3.55 0.48
C ILE A 62 -5.16 -3.63 -0.32
N GLY A 63 -5.74 -2.48 -0.69
CA GLY A 63 -6.94 -2.44 -1.53
C GLY A 63 -6.72 -3.01 -2.93
N ALA A 64 -5.53 -2.83 -3.52
CA ALA A 64 -5.18 -3.46 -4.78
C ALA A 64 -5.06 -4.98 -4.64
N LEU A 65 -4.43 -5.46 -3.57
CA LEU A 65 -4.31 -6.89 -3.26
C LEU A 65 -5.68 -7.54 -3.01
N ALA A 66 -6.60 -6.84 -2.34
CA ALA A 66 -7.97 -7.32 -2.11
C ALA A 66 -8.70 -7.58 -3.43
N ARG A 67 -8.57 -6.67 -4.41
CA ARG A 67 -9.15 -6.87 -5.74
C ARG A 67 -8.57 -8.08 -6.47
N VAL A 68 -7.25 -8.31 -6.34
CA VAL A 68 -6.61 -9.50 -6.92
C VAL A 68 -7.18 -10.77 -6.28
N ALA A 69 -7.25 -10.82 -4.95
CA ALA A 69 -7.80 -11.98 -4.24
C ALA A 69 -9.28 -12.26 -4.57
N GLU A 70 -10.08 -11.20 -4.75
CA GLU A 70 -11.47 -11.33 -5.21
C GLU A 70 -11.55 -11.92 -6.62
N ILE A 71 -10.68 -11.49 -7.54
CA ILE A 71 -10.61 -12.04 -8.90
C ILE A 71 -10.22 -13.52 -8.85
N ASP A 72 -9.22 -13.89 -8.06
CA ASP A 72 -8.76 -15.28 -7.93
C ASP A 72 -9.89 -16.19 -7.40
N GLU A 73 -10.66 -15.72 -6.42
CA GLU A 73 -11.81 -16.46 -5.90
C GLU A 73 -12.93 -16.59 -6.94
N LEU A 74 -13.20 -15.54 -7.73
CA LEU A 74 -14.17 -15.61 -8.82
C LEU A 74 -13.73 -16.62 -9.90
N VAL A 75 -12.46 -16.64 -10.27
CA VAL A 75 -11.90 -17.63 -11.23
C VAL A 75 -12.13 -19.04 -10.70
N ARG A 76 -11.74 -19.32 -9.45
CA ARG A 76 -11.95 -20.64 -8.83
C ARG A 76 -13.40 -21.08 -8.86
N ARG A 77 -14.33 -20.15 -8.57
CA ARG A 77 -15.77 -20.46 -8.57
C ARG A 77 -16.30 -20.74 -9.97
N ILE A 78 -15.81 -20.02 -10.99
CA ILE A 78 -16.18 -20.25 -12.38
C ILE A 78 -15.69 -21.63 -12.83
N GLU A 79 -14.42 -21.96 -12.57
CA GLU A 79 -13.84 -23.27 -12.92
C GLU A 79 -14.63 -24.42 -12.28
N ALA A 80 -15.05 -24.28 -11.01
CA ALA A 80 -15.86 -25.29 -10.32
C ALA A 80 -17.25 -25.47 -10.95
N LEU A 81 -17.87 -24.38 -11.42
CA LEU A 81 -19.17 -24.43 -12.09
C LEU A 81 -19.05 -25.04 -13.50
N GLU A 82 -18.01 -24.70 -14.24
CA GLU A 82 -17.73 -25.25 -15.57
C GLU A 82 -17.44 -26.76 -15.51
N ALA A 83 -16.71 -27.21 -14.49
CA ALA A 83 -16.46 -28.63 -14.26
C ALA A 83 -17.77 -29.40 -13.97
N GLY A 84 -18.66 -28.85 -13.14
CA GLY A 84 -19.93 -29.51 -12.81
C GLY A 84 -20.94 -29.54 -13.96
N ASN A 85 -20.94 -28.53 -14.83
CA ASN A 85 -21.85 -28.45 -15.97
C ASN A 85 -21.35 -29.29 -17.16
N GLY A 86 -20.04 -29.44 -17.35
CA GLY A 86 -19.46 -30.29 -18.40
C GLY A 86 -19.74 -31.79 -18.21
N ASP A 87 -19.91 -32.25 -16.97
CA ASP A 87 -20.29 -33.64 -16.65
C ASP A 87 -21.75 -33.97 -17.00
N THR A 88 -22.61 -32.95 -17.15
CA THR A 88 -24.04 -33.16 -17.44
C THR A 88 -24.31 -33.37 -18.93
N GLU A 89 -23.44 -32.88 -19.83
CA GLU A 89 -23.59 -33.06 -21.29
C GLU A 89 -23.05 -34.40 -21.81
N GLN A 90 -22.28 -35.16 -21.03
CA GLN A 90 -21.73 -36.46 -21.43
C GLN A 90 -22.57 -37.67 -20.98
N GLN A 91 -23.72 -37.45 -20.32
CA GLN A 91 -24.59 -38.52 -19.82
C GLN A 91 -25.84 -38.78 -20.69
N ASP A 92 -26.02 -38.08 -21.80
CA ASP A 92 -27.10 -38.33 -22.79
C ASP A 92 -26.60 -39.05 -24.06
#